data_AF-A0A4Q3ZJ48-F1
#
_entry.id   AF-A0A4Q3ZJ48-F1
#
_cell.length_a   1.000
_cell.length_b   1.000
_cell.length_c   1.000
_cell.angle_alpha   90.00
_cell.angle_beta   90.00
_cell.angle_gamma   90.00
#
_symmetry.space_group_name_H-M   'P 1'
#
loop_
_entity.id
_entity.type
_entity.pdbx_description
1 polymer ?
#
loop_
_entity_poly.entity_id
_entity_poly.type
_entity_poly.pdbx_seq_one_letter_code
_entity_poly.pdbx_strand_id
1 'polypeptide(L)'
;MRVSERLQALPPVEVDSLESPSPEAVRELEARCALGNFAVYSVAHPETDVAAASAALARFAQHFGLLESEAHRSSGAAGVVALRTSSEEGKKGYIPYTPKAMNWHTDGYYSAPENRVAGFLLHCHQKALSGGENQLMDPELAYLRLREADPAYVRALMHPEAMTIPENREPDGTIRPDSVGPVFYPDPATGRLQMRYTARTRSINWRQDSATLEAADWLRAWLAAGDPLMRQIRLDRGQGILNNNVLHNRTRFEDGASETDRRVMLRLRFHVRVAEEIHGAAE
;
A
#
# COMPACT_ATOMS: atom_id res chain seq x y z
N MET A 1 7.52 -7.91 -17.77
CA MET A 1 6.77 -9.19 -17.62
C MET A 1 7.64 -10.32 -17.08
N ARG A 2 8.63 -10.88 -17.79
CA ARG A 2 9.44 -12.02 -17.29
C ARG A 2 10.13 -11.80 -15.94
N VAL A 3 10.63 -10.59 -15.68
CA VAL A 3 11.23 -10.23 -14.38
C VAL A 3 10.16 -10.26 -13.27
N SER A 4 9.01 -9.63 -13.51
CA SER A 4 7.87 -9.62 -12.59
C SER A 4 7.36 -11.03 -12.28
N GLU A 5 7.25 -11.91 -13.29
CA GLU A 5 6.87 -13.32 -13.11
C GLU A 5 7.84 -14.04 -12.16
N ARG A 6 9.16 -13.85 -12.36
CA ARG A 6 10.18 -14.45 -11.48
C ARG A 6 10.09 -13.91 -10.06
N LEU A 7 10.01 -12.59 -9.90
CA LEU A 7 9.90 -11.96 -8.58
C LEU A 7 8.68 -12.46 -7.79
N GLN A 8 7.56 -12.65 -8.48
CA GLN A 8 6.34 -13.16 -7.87
C GLN A 8 6.37 -14.66 -7.59
N ALA A 9 7.34 -15.42 -8.10
CA ALA A 9 7.55 -16.81 -7.73
C ALA A 9 8.49 -16.96 -6.54
N LEU A 10 9.23 -15.91 -6.16
CA LEU A 10 10.18 -15.97 -5.06
C LEU A 10 9.47 -16.11 -3.70
N PRO A 11 10.08 -16.86 -2.76
CA PRO A 11 9.64 -16.85 -1.36
C PRO A 11 9.89 -15.46 -0.74
N PRO A 12 9.27 -15.15 0.41
CA PRO A 12 9.66 -13.99 1.21
C PRO A 12 11.18 -13.93 1.44
N VAL A 13 11.74 -12.72 1.52
CA VAL A 13 13.13 -12.53 1.94
C VAL A 13 13.22 -12.83 3.44
N GLU A 14 14.14 -13.72 3.83
CA GLU A 14 14.40 -13.98 5.23
C GLU A 14 15.12 -12.80 5.86
N VAL A 15 14.58 -12.31 6.97
CA VAL A 15 15.10 -11.20 7.77
C VAL A 15 15.39 -11.74 9.16
N ASP A 16 16.64 -11.63 9.57
CA ASP A 16 17.14 -12.04 10.87
C ASP A 16 16.59 -11.17 12.01
N SER A 17 16.53 -9.86 11.81
CA SER A 17 16.00 -8.90 12.78
C SER A 17 15.42 -7.67 12.08
N LEU A 18 14.28 -7.17 12.55
CA LEU A 18 13.76 -5.87 12.09
C LEU A 18 14.60 -4.70 12.61
N GLU A 19 15.17 -4.83 13.81
CA GLU A 19 15.99 -3.79 14.42
C GLU A 19 17.37 -3.67 13.79
N SER A 20 17.96 -4.80 13.40
CA SER A 20 19.29 -4.87 12.80
C SER A 20 19.32 -5.96 11.72
N PRO A 21 18.64 -5.73 10.57
CA PRO A 21 18.65 -6.68 9.47
C PRO A 21 20.06 -6.81 8.89
N SER A 22 20.39 -8.01 8.43
CA SER A 22 21.60 -8.26 7.66
C SER A 22 21.66 -7.37 6.40
N PRO A 23 22.84 -6.87 6.01
CA PRO A 23 23.01 -6.11 4.77
C PRO A 23 22.52 -6.85 3.52
N GLU A 24 22.62 -8.19 3.51
CA GLU A 24 22.14 -9.05 2.43
C GLU A 24 20.61 -8.98 2.29
N ALA A 25 19.89 -9.06 3.40
CA ALA A 25 18.43 -8.97 3.40
C ALA A 25 17.96 -7.58 2.96
N VAL A 26 18.63 -6.50 3.41
CA VAL A 26 18.34 -5.13 2.98
C VAL A 26 18.50 -4.98 1.48
N ARG A 27 19.67 -5.34 0.92
CA ARG A 27 19.94 -5.24 -0.52
C ARG A 27 18.96 -6.04 -1.37
N GLU A 28 18.59 -7.25 -0.93
CA GLU A 28 17.62 -8.08 -1.66
C GLU A 28 16.22 -7.44 -1.64
N LEU A 29 15.79 -6.87 -0.51
CA LEU A 29 14.51 -6.19 -0.41
C LEU A 29 14.46 -4.93 -1.27
N GLU A 30 15.53 -4.13 -1.27
CA GLU A 30 15.68 -2.96 -2.14
C GLU A 30 15.64 -3.36 -3.62
N ALA A 31 16.41 -4.38 -4.01
CA ALA A 31 16.44 -4.87 -5.39
C ALA A 31 15.06 -5.33 -5.88
N ARG A 32 14.31 -6.06 -5.04
CA ARG A 32 12.94 -6.49 -5.37
C ARG A 32 11.99 -5.30 -5.48
N CYS A 33 12.09 -4.31 -4.58
CA CYS A 33 11.28 -3.10 -4.65
C CYS A 33 11.61 -2.26 -5.90
N ALA A 34 12.89 -2.14 -6.28
CA ALA A 34 13.31 -1.40 -7.47
C ALA A 34 12.81 -2.04 -8.79
N LEU A 35 12.60 -3.36 -8.79
CA LEU A 35 12.17 -4.12 -9.97
C LEU A 35 10.65 -4.36 -10.06
N GLY A 36 9.93 -4.32 -8.93
CA GLY A 36 8.49 -4.66 -8.88
C GLY A 36 7.64 -3.79 -7.96
N ASN A 37 8.18 -2.68 -7.45
CA ASN A 37 7.58 -1.75 -6.48
C ASN A 37 7.22 -2.35 -5.11
N PHE A 38 7.44 -3.65 -4.86
CA PHE A 38 7.24 -4.26 -3.55
C PHE A 38 8.14 -5.48 -3.32
N ALA A 39 8.32 -5.82 -2.05
CA ALA A 39 8.96 -7.03 -1.60
C ALA A 39 8.26 -7.59 -0.36
N VAL A 40 8.20 -8.92 -0.26
CA VAL A 40 7.68 -9.62 0.92
C VAL A 40 8.87 -10.12 1.73
N TYR A 41 8.81 -9.96 3.05
CA TYR A 41 9.81 -10.49 3.98
C TYR A 41 9.19 -11.39 5.04
N SER A 42 10.03 -12.19 5.69
CA SER A 42 9.71 -13.09 6.80
C SER A 42 10.76 -12.91 7.89
N VAL A 43 10.33 -12.63 9.12
CA VAL A 43 11.24 -12.49 10.26
C VAL A 43 11.32 -13.83 11.00
N ALA A 44 12.54 -14.35 11.18
CA ALA A 44 12.75 -15.65 11.83
C ALA A 44 12.26 -15.68 13.29
N HIS A 45 12.47 -14.58 14.02
CA HIS A 45 12.10 -14.44 15.42
C HIS A 45 11.31 -13.14 15.64
N PRO A 46 10.00 -13.12 15.30
CA PRO A 46 9.21 -11.92 15.40
C PRO A 46 8.87 -11.59 16.85
N GLU A 47 8.88 -10.30 17.16
CA GLU A 47 8.53 -9.77 18.48
C GLU A 47 7.15 -10.23 18.96
N THR A 48 7.07 -10.51 20.27
CA THR A 48 5.82 -10.96 20.90
C THR A 48 4.95 -9.83 21.41
N ASP A 49 5.58 -8.75 21.83
CA ASP A 49 4.91 -7.52 22.24
C ASP A 49 4.73 -6.56 21.06
N VAL A 50 3.62 -5.83 21.07
CA VAL A 50 3.21 -4.97 19.95
C VAL A 50 3.99 -3.66 19.94
N ALA A 51 4.32 -3.13 21.12
CA ALA A 51 5.12 -1.92 21.21
C ALA A 51 6.56 -2.21 20.79
N ALA A 52 7.13 -3.33 21.23
CA ALA A 52 8.44 -3.81 20.78
C ALA A 52 8.47 -4.02 19.26
N ALA A 53 7.49 -4.74 18.70
CA ALA A 53 7.37 -4.95 17.25
C ALA A 53 7.24 -3.62 16.48
N SER A 54 6.49 -2.66 17.02
CA SER A 54 6.34 -1.33 16.42
C SER A 54 7.66 -0.56 16.40
N ALA A 55 8.39 -0.55 17.53
CA ALA A 55 9.69 0.11 17.61
C ALA A 55 10.72 -0.52 16.65
N ALA A 56 10.75 -1.86 16.58
CA ALA A 56 11.62 -2.58 15.66
C ALA A 56 11.26 -2.30 14.19
N LEU A 57 9.97 -2.25 13.85
CA LEU A 57 9.50 -1.93 12.49
C LEU A 57 9.83 -0.49 12.08
N ALA A 58 9.75 0.47 13.02
CA ALA A 58 10.17 1.85 12.76
C ALA A 58 11.68 1.94 12.47
N ARG A 59 12.52 1.17 13.18
CA ARG A 59 13.96 1.06 12.86
C ARG A 59 14.20 0.37 11.53
N PHE A 60 13.44 -0.69 11.24
CA PHE A 60 13.52 -1.41 9.96
C PHE A 60 13.31 -0.46 8.78
N ALA A 61 12.32 0.44 8.86
CA ALA A 61 12.06 1.44 7.83
C ALA A 61 13.27 2.33 7.51
N GLN A 62 14.08 2.67 8.51
CA GLN A 62 15.24 3.57 8.34
C GLN A 62 16.33 2.97 7.45
N HIS A 63 16.47 1.64 7.45
CA HIS A 63 17.42 0.93 6.57
C HIS A 63 17.10 1.10 5.08
N PHE A 64 15.87 1.53 4.75
CA PHE A 64 15.40 1.73 3.38
C PHE A 64 15.25 3.22 3.01
N GLY A 65 15.81 4.13 3.81
CA GLY A 65 15.68 5.58 3.61
C GLY A 65 14.28 6.14 3.90
N LEU A 66 13.40 5.35 4.52
CA LEU A 66 12.03 5.76 4.85
C LEU A 66 11.98 6.55 6.16
N LEU A 67 12.46 7.80 6.12
CA LEU A 67 12.64 8.66 7.30
C LEU A 67 11.48 9.65 7.53
N GLU A 68 10.76 10.02 6.46
CA GLU A 68 9.66 11.00 6.51
C GLU A 68 8.31 10.29 6.65
N SER A 69 7.98 9.87 7.87
CA SER A 69 6.68 9.24 8.15
C SER A 69 5.54 10.24 8.10
N GLU A 70 4.42 9.85 7.48
CA GLU A 70 3.17 10.62 7.52
C GLU A 70 2.72 10.78 8.99
N ALA A 71 2.54 12.02 9.45
CA ALA A 71 1.98 12.31 10.77
C ALA A 71 0.47 11.99 10.79
N HIS A 72 0.12 10.70 10.81
CA HIS A 72 -1.27 10.30 10.86
C HIS A 72 -1.86 10.64 12.24
N ARG A 73 -3.09 11.14 12.30
CA ARG A 73 -3.82 11.46 13.56
C ARG A 73 -3.99 10.26 14.53
N SER A 74 -3.55 9.08 14.13
CA SER A 74 -3.66 7.81 14.85
C SER A 74 -2.33 7.08 14.96
N SER A 75 -1.21 7.76 14.68
CA SER A 75 0.13 7.21 14.91
C SER A 75 0.31 6.89 16.39
N GLY A 76 0.64 5.64 16.69
CA GLY A 76 1.15 5.25 18.01
C GLY A 76 2.59 5.75 18.21
N ALA A 77 3.29 5.15 19.18
CA ALA A 77 4.71 5.43 19.38
C ALA A 77 5.49 5.21 18.06
N ALA A 78 6.39 6.15 17.73
CA ALA A 78 7.26 6.12 16.54
C ALA A 78 6.55 6.11 15.17
N GLY A 79 5.32 6.62 15.04
CA GLY A 79 4.66 6.75 13.74
C GLY A 79 3.92 5.50 13.26
N VAL A 80 4.01 4.39 14.00
CA VAL A 80 3.39 3.11 13.64
C VAL A 80 1.92 3.09 14.03
N VAL A 81 1.06 2.65 13.11
CA VAL A 81 -0.37 2.43 13.37
C VAL A 81 -0.65 0.94 13.53
N ALA A 82 -1.19 0.54 14.68
CA ALA A 82 -1.68 -0.81 14.90
C ALA A 82 -3.15 -0.94 14.44
N LEU A 83 -3.36 -1.65 13.34
CA LEU A 83 -4.67 -1.94 12.76
C LEU A 83 -5.29 -3.15 13.44
N ARG A 84 -6.36 -2.92 14.20
CA ARG A 84 -7.11 -3.94 14.95
C ARG A 84 -8.61 -3.68 14.83
N THR A 85 -9.39 -4.75 14.88
CA THR A 85 -10.84 -4.62 15.02
C THR A 85 -11.16 -4.14 16.43
N SER A 86 -12.01 -3.12 16.53
CA SER A 86 -12.57 -2.68 17.80
C SER A 86 -14.07 -2.49 17.65
N SER A 87 -14.83 -2.95 18.65
CA SER A 87 -16.27 -2.67 18.78
C SER A 87 -16.54 -1.35 19.51
N GLU A 88 -15.51 -0.72 20.09
CA GLU A 88 -15.64 0.51 20.87
C GLU A 88 -15.35 1.75 20.02
N GLU A 89 -16.27 2.72 20.05
CA GLU A 89 -16.07 4.04 19.48
C GLU A 89 -15.05 4.84 20.33
N GLY A 90 -13.99 5.37 19.70
CA GLY A 90 -13.22 6.47 20.29
C GLY A 90 -11.94 6.16 21.08
N LYS A 91 -11.31 4.97 20.97
CA LYS A 91 -9.95 4.79 21.52
C LYS A 91 -8.92 5.60 20.72
N LYS A 92 -8.55 6.79 21.23
CA LYS A 92 -7.45 7.63 20.72
C LYS A 92 -6.18 6.78 20.54
N GLY A 93 -5.70 6.67 19.30
CA GLY A 93 -4.54 5.84 18.91
C GLY A 93 -4.87 4.60 18.08
N TYR A 94 -6.15 4.26 17.93
CA TYR A 94 -6.60 3.10 17.13
C TYR A 94 -7.57 3.56 16.04
N ILE A 95 -7.24 3.29 14.77
CA ILE A 95 -8.19 3.45 13.67
C ILE A 95 -9.09 2.21 13.71
N PRO A 96 -10.42 2.33 13.94
CA PRO A 96 -11.31 1.18 13.94
C PRO A 96 -11.24 0.48 12.57
N TYR A 97 -10.55 -0.65 12.54
CA TYR A 97 -10.32 -1.42 11.34
C TYR A 97 -11.45 -2.45 11.22
N THR A 98 -12.03 -2.61 10.02
CA THR A 98 -13.22 -3.45 9.84
C THR A 98 -12.85 -4.87 9.35
N PRO A 99 -13.57 -5.92 9.79
CA PRO A 99 -13.44 -7.28 9.25
C PRO A 99 -13.82 -7.42 7.77
N LYS A 100 -14.53 -6.42 7.22
CA LYS A 100 -14.99 -6.41 5.83
C LYS A 100 -13.82 -6.38 4.84
N ALA A 101 -14.06 -6.91 3.64
CA ALA A 101 -13.13 -6.80 2.54
C ALA A 101 -12.80 -5.34 2.24
N MET A 102 -11.58 -5.08 1.79
CA MET A 102 -11.16 -3.78 1.29
C MET A 102 -10.98 -3.87 -0.21
N ASN A 103 -11.64 -2.96 -0.93
CA ASN A 103 -11.51 -2.84 -2.37
C ASN A 103 -10.09 -2.42 -2.77
N TRP A 104 -9.74 -2.62 -4.04
CA TRP A 104 -8.49 -2.13 -4.62
C TRP A 104 -8.29 -0.64 -4.37
N HIS A 105 -7.12 -0.29 -3.83
CA HIS A 105 -6.72 1.09 -3.57
C HIS A 105 -5.19 1.20 -3.42
N THR A 106 -4.73 2.44 -3.40
CA THR A 106 -3.37 2.83 -2.96
C THR A 106 -3.52 3.57 -1.64
N ASP A 107 -2.57 3.47 -0.71
CA ASP A 107 -2.71 4.17 0.56
C ASP A 107 -2.60 5.70 0.36
N GLY A 108 -3.37 6.47 1.15
CA GLY A 108 -3.39 7.94 1.00
C GLY A 108 -4.03 8.45 -0.30
N TYR A 109 -4.90 7.67 -0.97
CA TYR A 109 -5.51 8.08 -2.24
C TYR A 109 -6.30 9.40 -2.20
N TYR A 110 -6.68 9.86 -1.01
CA TYR A 110 -7.36 11.14 -0.76
C TYR A 110 -6.42 12.28 -0.36
N SER A 111 -5.13 12.01 -0.21
CA SER A 111 -4.14 13.02 0.17
C SER A 111 -4.00 14.07 -0.92
N ALA A 112 -3.73 15.31 -0.50
CA ALA A 112 -3.31 16.37 -1.40
C ALA A 112 -1.96 16.01 -2.06
N PRO A 113 -1.64 16.55 -3.25
CA PRO A 113 -0.40 16.25 -3.96
C PRO A 113 0.88 16.34 -3.12
N GLU A 114 0.96 17.32 -2.23
CA GLU A 114 2.08 17.58 -1.32
C GLU A 114 2.18 16.61 -0.15
N ASN A 115 1.12 15.83 0.13
CA ASN A 115 1.04 14.91 1.27
C ASN A 115 0.84 13.44 0.81
N ARG A 116 1.23 13.13 -0.43
CA ARG A 116 1.06 11.78 -0.99
C ARG A 116 1.86 10.76 -0.22
N VAL A 117 1.29 9.56 -0.09
CA VAL A 117 2.03 8.39 0.37
C VAL A 117 2.77 7.82 -0.83
N ALA A 118 4.09 7.73 -0.75
CA ALA A 118 4.93 7.18 -1.81
C ALA A 118 5.45 5.78 -1.45
N GLY A 119 5.47 5.43 -0.17
CA GLY A 119 5.86 4.12 0.32
C GLY A 119 5.14 3.75 1.61
N PHE A 120 5.01 2.46 1.88
CA PHE A 120 4.52 1.99 3.17
C PHE A 120 5.10 0.62 3.54
N LEU A 121 5.11 0.35 4.84
CA LEU A 121 5.40 -0.95 5.43
C LEU A 121 4.13 -1.53 6.05
N LEU A 122 3.87 -2.80 5.81
CA LEU A 122 2.82 -3.56 6.48
C LEU A 122 3.43 -4.81 7.11
N HIS A 123 3.21 -5.02 8.41
CA HIS A 123 3.76 -6.15 9.14
C HIS A 123 2.66 -6.92 9.87
N CYS A 124 2.63 -8.24 9.74
CA CYS A 124 1.70 -9.09 10.45
C CYS A 124 2.25 -9.45 11.83
N HIS A 125 1.79 -8.74 12.85
CA HIS A 125 2.10 -9.10 14.23
C HIS A 125 1.27 -10.31 14.68
N GLN A 126 -0.02 -10.32 14.34
CA GLN A 126 -0.93 -11.44 14.61
C GLN A 126 -1.87 -11.62 13.41
N LYS A 127 -1.92 -12.83 12.85
CA LYS A 127 -2.80 -13.12 11.72
C LYS A 127 -4.25 -13.32 12.18
N ALA A 128 -5.19 -13.13 11.25
CA ALA A 128 -6.58 -13.54 11.44
C ALA A 128 -6.70 -15.07 11.56
N LEU A 129 -7.80 -15.54 12.16
CA LEU A 129 -8.16 -16.95 12.21
C LEU A 129 -8.35 -17.51 10.79
N SER A 130 -9.12 -16.82 9.97
CA SER A 130 -9.39 -17.17 8.57
C SER A 130 -9.43 -15.92 7.67
N GLY A 131 -9.18 -16.10 6.37
CA GLY A 131 -9.16 -15.01 5.39
C GLY A 131 -8.07 -13.96 5.63
N GLY A 132 -8.33 -12.73 5.18
CA GLY A 132 -7.39 -11.61 5.30
C GLY A 132 -6.21 -11.68 4.32
N GLU A 133 -6.38 -12.42 3.23
CA GLU A 133 -5.47 -12.46 2.10
C GLU A 133 -5.39 -11.07 1.45
N ASN A 134 -4.18 -10.64 1.13
CA ASN A 134 -3.92 -9.43 0.37
C ASN A 134 -3.70 -9.80 -1.09
N GLN A 135 -4.15 -8.96 -2.00
CA GLN A 135 -3.70 -8.98 -3.38
C GLN A 135 -2.92 -7.70 -3.64
N LEU A 136 -1.76 -7.82 -4.28
CA LEU A 136 -0.86 -6.72 -4.61
C LEU A 136 -0.67 -6.66 -6.11
N MET A 137 -0.62 -5.45 -6.65
CA MET A 137 -0.36 -5.20 -8.06
C MET A 137 0.57 -4.00 -8.23
N ASP A 138 1.62 -4.22 -9.03
CA ASP A 138 2.57 -3.19 -9.41
C ASP A 138 1.87 -2.12 -10.28
N PRO A 139 1.88 -0.83 -9.88
CA PRO A 139 1.36 0.27 -10.67
C PRO A 139 1.89 0.33 -12.11
N GLU A 140 3.17 -0.02 -12.33
CA GLU A 140 3.77 -0.01 -13.67
C GLU A 140 3.15 -1.09 -14.56
N LEU A 141 2.84 -2.26 -14.01
CA LEU A 141 2.12 -3.30 -14.76
C LEU A 141 0.69 -2.88 -15.08
N ALA A 142 -0.02 -2.25 -14.14
CA ALA A 142 -1.35 -1.71 -14.41
C ALA A 142 -1.32 -0.67 -15.54
N TYR A 143 -0.32 0.22 -15.54
CA TYR A 143 -0.09 1.18 -16.62
C TYR A 143 0.17 0.50 -17.96
N LEU A 144 1.04 -0.52 -17.99
CA LEU A 144 1.34 -1.26 -19.22
C LEU A 144 0.10 -1.96 -19.77
N ARG A 145 -0.71 -2.59 -18.91
CA ARG A 145 -1.95 -3.27 -19.29
C ARG A 145 -2.98 -2.32 -19.89
N LEU A 146 -3.16 -1.14 -19.27
CA LEU A 146 -4.01 -0.09 -19.81
C LEU A 146 -3.51 0.41 -21.17
N ARG A 147 -2.20 0.64 -21.31
CA ARG A 147 -1.58 1.11 -22.56
C ARG A 147 -1.70 0.06 -23.68
N GLU A 148 -1.58 -1.22 -23.35
CA GLU A 148 -1.78 -2.35 -24.27
C GLU A 148 -3.24 -2.42 -24.75
N ALA A 149 -4.21 -2.13 -23.87
CA ALA A 149 -5.63 -2.09 -24.23
C ALA A 149 -5.96 -0.89 -25.12
N ASP A 150 -5.57 0.33 -24.72
CA ASP A 150 -5.64 1.54 -25.52
C ASP A 150 -4.66 2.60 -24.97
N PRO A 151 -3.70 3.12 -25.76
CA PRO A 151 -2.84 4.22 -25.35
C PRO A 151 -3.59 5.50 -24.92
N ALA A 152 -4.83 5.70 -25.35
CA ALA A 152 -5.70 6.79 -24.88
C ALA A 152 -6.06 6.65 -23.40
N TYR A 153 -6.18 5.43 -22.88
CA TYR A 153 -6.53 5.21 -21.47
C TYR A 153 -5.48 5.75 -20.51
N VAL A 154 -4.19 5.48 -20.77
CA VAL A 154 -3.13 6.03 -19.92
C VAL A 154 -3.05 7.55 -20.04
N ARG A 155 -3.27 8.13 -21.23
CA ARG A 155 -3.34 9.59 -21.40
C ARG A 155 -4.48 10.21 -20.60
N ALA A 156 -5.66 9.59 -20.63
CA ALA A 156 -6.82 10.04 -19.87
C ALA A 156 -6.59 9.93 -18.36
N LEU A 157 -6.04 8.79 -17.89
CA LEU A 157 -5.78 8.55 -16.47
C LEU A 157 -4.57 9.33 -15.92
N MET A 158 -3.71 9.88 -16.77
CA MET A 158 -2.66 10.84 -16.38
C MET A 158 -3.14 12.30 -16.41
N HIS A 159 -4.38 12.57 -16.84
CA HIS A 159 -4.90 13.93 -16.83
C HIS A 159 -4.95 14.48 -15.39
N PRO A 160 -4.53 15.74 -15.14
CA PRO A 160 -4.51 16.32 -13.78
C PRO A 160 -5.87 16.29 -13.06
N GLU A 161 -6.95 16.22 -13.82
CA GLU A 161 -8.33 16.19 -13.33
C GLU A 161 -9.03 14.83 -13.55
N ALA A 162 -8.29 13.76 -13.83
CA ALA A 162 -8.87 12.45 -14.19
C ALA A 162 -9.84 11.92 -13.13
N MET A 163 -9.45 12.00 -11.85
CA MET A 163 -10.21 11.47 -10.72
C MET A 163 -10.33 12.51 -9.61
N THR A 164 -11.56 12.74 -9.16
CA THR A 164 -11.90 13.62 -8.04
C THR A 164 -12.56 12.82 -6.93
N ILE A 165 -12.00 12.88 -5.73
CA ILE A 165 -12.65 12.40 -4.50
C ILE A 165 -13.28 13.63 -3.84
N PRO A 166 -14.61 13.70 -3.71
CA PRO A 166 -15.27 14.86 -3.12
C PRO A 166 -14.88 15.12 -1.67
N GLU A 167 -15.14 16.35 -1.23
CA GLU A 167 -15.07 16.77 0.16
C GLU A 167 -15.79 15.76 1.07
N ASN A 168 -15.18 15.45 2.22
CA ASN A 168 -15.85 14.71 3.28
C ASN A 168 -15.91 15.58 4.54
N ARG A 169 -17.10 15.67 5.15
CA ARG A 169 -17.31 16.30 6.45
C ARG A 169 -17.38 15.22 7.50
N GLU A 170 -16.41 15.22 8.41
CA GLU A 170 -16.40 14.30 9.54
C GLU A 170 -17.41 14.77 10.61
N PRO A 171 -17.94 13.86 11.46
CA PRO A 171 -18.90 14.22 12.52
C PRO A 171 -18.37 15.23 13.54
N ASP A 172 -17.04 15.35 13.67
CA ASP A 172 -16.38 16.32 14.56
C ASP A 172 -16.26 17.74 13.95
N GLY A 173 -16.81 17.95 12.75
CA GLY A 173 -16.77 19.22 12.03
C GLY A 173 -15.51 19.43 11.19
N THR A 174 -14.55 18.50 11.21
CA THR A 174 -13.38 18.55 10.32
C THR A 174 -13.84 18.38 8.87
N ILE A 175 -13.31 19.23 7.99
CA ILE A 175 -13.51 19.13 6.56
C ILE A 175 -12.24 18.57 5.92
N ARG A 176 -12.36 17.43 5.22
CA ARG A 176 -11.36 17.00 4.25
C ARG A 176 -11.78 17.57 2.89
N PRO A 177 -10.97 18.44 2.25
CA PRO A 177 -11.32 19.05 0.97
C PRO A 177 -11.43 17.99 -0.13
N ASP A 178 -11.86 18.44 -1.30
CA ASP A 178 -11.77 17.65 -2.52
C ASP A 178 -10.32 17.27 -2.83
N SER A 179 -10.13 16.05 -3.33
CA SER A 179 -8.84 15.56 -3.81
C SER A 179 -8.97 15.27 -5.29
N VAL A 180 -8.56 16.23 -6.10
CA VAL A 180 -8.50 16.16 -7.56
C VAL A 180 -7.09 15.76 -7.98
N GLY A 181 -6.98 14.86 -8.95
CA GLY A 181 -5.67 14.45 -9.43
C GLY A 181 -5.70 13.40 -10.52
N PRO A 182 -4.54 13.16 -11.15
CA PRO A 182 -4.36 12.02 -12.03
C PRO A 182 -4.40 10.71 -11.24
N VAL A 183 -4.67 9.61 -11.94
CA VAL A 183 -4.50 8.26 -11.41
C VAL A 183 -3.04 7.83 -11.51
N PHE A 184 -2.35 8.13 -12.60
CA PHE A 184 -0.92 7.86 -12.75
C PHE A 184 -0.14 9.18 -12.85
N TYR A 185 1.00 9.24 -12.17
CA TYR A 185 1.86 10.42 -12.19
C TYR A 185 3.32 10.03 -11.95
N PRO A 186 4.29 10.76 -12.49
CA PRO A 186 5.68 10.56 -12.15
C PRO A 186 5.94 11.05 -10.72
N ASP A 187 6.74 10.29 -9.98
CA ASP A 187 7.35 10.70 -8.74
C ASP A 187 8.26 11.92 -8.99
N PRO A 188 8.10 13.04 -8.27
CA PRO A 188 8.89 14.24 -8.54
C PRO A 188 10.41 14.08 -8.31
N ALA A 189 10.81 13.18 -7.41
CA ALA A 189 12.22 12.99 -7.06
C ALA A 189 12.93 11.98 -7.99
N THR A 190 12.24 10.92 -8.39
CA THR A 190 12.83 9.78 -9.10
C THR A 190 12.33 9.60 -10.53
N GLY A 191 11.24 10.27 -10.91
CA GLY A 191 10.55 10.06 -12.19
C GLY A 191 9.79 8.74 -12.30
N ARG A 192 9.91 7.84 -11.31
CA ARG A 192 9.21 6.54 -11.27
C ARG A 192 7.70 6.73 -11.29
N LEU A 193 6.99 5.82 -11.93
CA LEU A 193 5.54 5.90 -11.98
C LEU A 193 4.93 5.62 -10.60
N GLN A 194 4.06 6.51 -10.14
CA GLN A 194 3.20 6.31 -8.99
C GLN A 194 1.72 6.24 -9.40
N MET A 195 0.91 5.71 -8.50
CA MET A 195 -0.54 5.59 -8.69
C MET A 195 -1.31 6.16 -7.50
N ARG A 196 -2.43 6.81 -7.80
CA ARG A 196 -3.46 7.22 -6.85
C ARG A 196 -4.79 6.67 -7.33
N TYR A 197 -5.33 5.70 -6.61
CA TYR A 197 -6.53 5.01 -7.05
C TYR A 197 -7.35 4.45 -5.90
N THR A 198 -8.66 4.33 -6.14
CA THR A 198 -9.62 3.58 -5.34
C THR A 198 -10.71 3.01 -6.24
N ALA A 199 -11.05 1.73 -6.05
CA ALA A 199 -12.16 1.07 -6.75
C ALA A 199 -13.52 1.34 -6.08
N ARG A 200 -13.60 2.29 -5.13
CA ARG A 200 -14.89 2.75 -4.60
C ARG A 200 -15.68 3.42 -5.71
N THR A 201 -16.94 3.05 -5.87
CA THR A 201 -17.85 3.66 -6.86
C THR A 201 -18.68 4.78 -6.27
N ARG A 202 -18.76 4.85 -4.94
CA ARG A 202 -19.42 5.94 -4.23
C ARG A 202 -18.39 7.01 -3.91
N SER A 203 -18.79 8.27 -4.07
CA SER A 203 -17.96 9.43 -3.75
C SER A 203 -16.65 9.45 -4.55
N ILE A 204 -16.71 9.11 -5.84
CA ILE A 204 -15.63 9.30 -6.81
C ILE A 204 -16.26 9.87 -8.08
N ASN A 205 -15.75 11.01 -8.52
CA ASN A 205 -16.15 11.68 -9.75
C ASN A 205 -15.00 11.57 -10.75
N TRP A 206 -15.27 10.99 -11.92
CA TRP A 206 -14.32 10.94 -13.02
C TRP A 206 -14.50 12.15 -13.93
N ARG A 207 -13.45 12.55 -14.64
CA ARG A 207 -13.56 13.54 -15.72
C ARG A 207 -14.59 13.07 -16.75
N GLN A 208 -15.49 13.97 -17.16
CA GLN A 208 -16.65 13.64 -18.00
C GLN A 208 -16.28 13.65 -19.49
N ASP A 209 -15.27 12.86 -19.85
CA ASP A 209 -14.91 12.55 -21.23
C ASP A 209 -14.90 11.04 -21.45
N SER A 210 -15.20 10.59 -22.67
CA SER A 210 -15.38 9.17 -22.96
C SER A 210 -14.14 8.33 -22.64
N ALA A 211 -12.95 8.84 -22.98
CA ALA A 211 -11.70 8.12 -22.75
C ALA A 211 -11.42 7.90 -21.25
N THR A 212 -11.69 8.88 -20.39
CA THR A 212 -11.50 8.73 -18.94
C THR A 212 -12.50 7.72 -18.36
N LEU A 213 -13.77 7.77 -18.76
CA LEU A 213 -14.80 6.86 -18.27
C LEU A 213 -14.53 5.41 -18.71
N GLU A 214 -14.19 5.22 -19.99
CA GLU A 214 -13.82 3.91 -20.55
C GLU A 214 -12.57 3.34 -19.87
N ALA A 215 -11.55 4.17 -19.63
CA ALA A 215 -10.33 3.75 -18.94
C ALA A 215 -10.59 3.35 -17.48
N ALA A 216 -11.42 4.11 -16.77
CA ALA A 216 -11.80 3.81 -15.39
C ALA A 216 -12.62 2.52 -15.28
N ASP A 217 -13.54 2.30 -16.21
CA ASP A 217 -14.34 1.08 -16.31
C ASP A 217 -13.48 -0.13 -16.66
N TRP A 218 -12.57 0.03 -17.62
CA TRP A 218 -11.62 -1.01 -18.01
C TRP A 218 -10.71 -1.40 -16.84
N LEU A 219 -10.11 -0.42 -16.15
CA LEU A 219 -9.23 -0.67 -15.00
C LEU A 219 -9.99 -1.41 -13.90
N ARG A 220 -11.23 -1.01 -13.60
CA ARG A 220 -12.07 -1.69 -12.61
C ARG A 220 -12.41 -3.12 -13.03
N ALA A 221 -12.74 -3.35 -14.29
CA ALA A 221 -13.07 -4.68 -14.80
C ALA A 221 -11.86 -5.61 -14.78
N TRP A 222 -10.69 -5.13 -15.19
CA TRP A 222 -9.44 -5.88 -15.15
C TRP A 222 -9.04 -6.24 -13.71
N LEU A 223 -9.16 -5.30 -12.77
CA LEU A 223 -8.91 -5.57 -11.35
C LEU A 223 -9.87 -6.59 -10.73
N ALA A 224 -11.10 -6.66 -11.22
CA ALA A 224 -12.09 -7.65 -10.78
C ALA A 224 -11.85 -9.04 -11.41
N ALA A 225 -11.42 -9.08 -12.68
CA ALA A 225 -11.10 -10.31 -13.38
C ALA A 225 -9.80 -10.96 -12.88
N GLY A 226 -8.85 -10.15 -12.40
CA GLY A 226 -7.54 -10.58 -11.96
C GLY A 226 -6.49 -10.57 -13.09
N ASP A 227 -5.22 -10.64 -12.70
CA ASP A 227 -4.09 -10.77 -13.61
C ASP A 227 -3.14 -11.85 -13.05
N PRO A 228 -2.51 -12.70 -13.90
CA PRO A 228 -1.51 -13.65 -13.45
C PRO A 228 -0.34 -13.02 -12.68
N LEU A 229 -0.09 -11.72 -12.91
CA LEU A 229 0.92 -10.95 -12.20
C LEU A 229 0.40 -10.27 -10.93
N MET A 230 -0.79 -10.64 -10.43
CA MET A 230 -1.23 -10.21 -9.09
C MET A 230 -0.66 -11.16 -8.05
N ARG A 231 0.09 -10.60 -7.09
CA ARG A 231 0.60 -11.39 -5.97
C ARG A 231 -0.50 -11.55 -4.93
N GLN A 232 -0.97 -12.77 -4.73
CA GLN A 232 -1.87 -13.13 -3.64
C GLN A 232 -1.07 -13.63 -2.44
N ILE A 233 -1.33 -13.09 -1.25
CA ILE A 233 -0.61 -13.48 -0.04
C ILE A 233 -1.42 -13.29 1.24
N ARG A 234 -1.54 -14.36 2.03
CA ARG A 234 -1.90 -14.28 3.44
C ARG A 234 -0.62 -14.21 4.26
N LEU A 235 -0.41 -13.10 4.96
CA LEU A 235 0.77 -12.94 5.80
C LEU A 235 0.63 -13.77 7.07
N ASP A 236 1.65 -14.57 7.36
CA ASP A 236 1.84 -15.19 8.66
C ASP A 236 2.49 -14.22 9.65
N ARG A 237 2.43 -14.58 10.95
CA ARG A 237 3.10 -13.82 12.01
C ARG A 237 4.59 -13.63 11.66
N GLY A 238 5.06 -12.40 11.76
CA GLY A 238 6.45 -12.04 11.42
C GLY A 238 6.69 -11.74 9.95
N GLN A 239 5.72 -11.98 9.07
CA GLN A 239 5.83 -11.59 7.67
C GLN A 239 5.33 -10.18 7.42
N GLY A 240 5.86 -9.53 6.40
CA GLY A 240 5.41 -8.21 5.99
C GLY A 240 5.71 -7.87 4.54
N ILE A 241 5.29 -6.67 4.15
CA ILE A 241 5.42 -6.11 2.82
C ILE A 241 6.10 -4.74 2.94
N LEU A 242 7.23 -4.58 2.28
CA LEU A 242 7.88 -3.30 1.97
C LEU A 242 7.44 -2.90 0.57
N ASN A 243 6.94 -1.68 0.36
CA ASN A 243 6.49 -1.29 -0.97
C ASN A 243 6.44 0.22 -1.22
N ASN A 244 6.49 0.58 -2.50
CA ASN A 244 6.35 1.93 -3.04
C ASN A 244 4.87 2.28 -3.34
N ASN A 245 4.03 2.15 -2.31
CA ASN A 245 2.58 2.38 -2.34
C ASN A 245 1.84 1.68 -3.48
N VAL A 246 2.07 0.37 -3.61
CA VAL A 246 1.49 -0.45 -4.68
C VAL A 246 -0.03 -0.57 -4.55
N LEU A 247 -0.69 -0.82 -5.67
CA LEU A 247 -2.12 -1.06 -5.71
C LEU A 247 -2.43 -2.36 -4.96
N HIS A 248 -3.34 -2.30 -3.99
CA HIS A 248 -3.63 -3.47 -3.16
C HIS A 248 -5.08 -3.55 -2.73
N ASN A 249 -5.52 -4.76 -2.42
CA ASN A 249 -6.81 -5.03 -1.82
C ASN A 249 -6.66 -6.05 -0.70
N ARG A 250 -7.78 -6.41 -0.08
CA ARG A 250 -7.77 -7.49 0.90
C ARG A 250 -9.13 -8.15 1.04
N THR A 251 -9.13 -9.48 1.13
CA THR A 251 -10.34 -10.26 1.40
C THR A 251 -10.90 -10.00 2.80
N ARG A 252 -12.15 -10.40 3.01
CA ARG A 252 -12.75 -10.42 4.35
C ARG A 252 -11.96 -11.36 5.26
N PHE A 253 -12.06 -11.16 6.57
CA PHE A 253 -11.41 -12.03 7.55
C PHE A 253 -12.27 -12.23 8.78
N GLU A 254 -11.94 -13.28 9.53
CA GLU A 254 -12.50 -13.59 10.84
C GLU A 254 -11.40 -13.54 11.89
N ASP A 255 -11.68 -12.86 12.99
CA ASP A 255 -10.78 -12.81 14.14
C ASP A 255 -10.94 -14.04 15.03
N GLY A 256 -9.91 -14.29 15.84
CA GLY A 256 -10.02 -15.25 16.93
C GLY A 256 -11.02 -14.80 18.00
N ALA A 257 -11.50 -15.77 18.79
CA ALA A 257 -12.54 -15.53 19.79
C ALA A 257 -12.06 -14.68 20.99
N SER A 258 -10.75 -14.73 21.31
CA SER A 258 -10.15 -13.94 22.38
C SER A 258 -9.49 -12.66 21.86
N GLU A 259 -9.32 -11.65 22.71
CA GLU A 259 -8.60 -10.42 22.37
C GLU A 259 -7.16 -10.69 21.90
N THR A 260 -6.50 -11.70 22.47
CA THR A 260 -5.12 -12.08 22.11
C THR A 260 -5.02 -12.80 20.76
N ASP A 261 -6.11 -13.38 20.28
CA ASP A 261 -6.18 -14.09 19.00
C ASP A 261 -6.68 -13.20 17.85
N ARG A 262 -6.97 -11.92 18.12
CA ARG A 262 -7.39 -10.97 17.10
C ARG A 262 -6.24 -10.56 16.20
N ARG A 263 -6.54 -10.34 14.92
CA ARG A 263 -5.60 -9.87 13.92
C ARG A 263 -5.03 -8.50 14.32
N VAL A 264 -3.71 -8.39 14.21
CA VAL A 264 -2.97 -7.15 14.40
C VAL A 264 -2.02 -6.97 13.24
N MET A 265 -2.21 -5.90 12.47
CA MET A 265 -1.24 -5.44 11.48
C MET A 265 -0.61 -4.14 11.95
N LEU A 266 0.70 -4.02 11.79
CA LEU A 266 1.41 -2.77 12.01
C LEU A 266 1.65 -2.12 10.66
N ARG A 267 1.41 -0.81 10.55
CA ARG A 267 1.59 -0.07 9.32
C ARG A 267 2.34 1.24 9.57
N LEU A 268 3.30 1.55 8.70
CA LEU A 268 3.90 2.87 8.55
C LEU A 268 3.71 3.35 7.12
N ARG A 269 3.50 4.64 6.93
CA ARG A 269 3.39 5.29 5.62
C ARG A 269 4.40 6.43 5.53
N PHE A 270 4.92 6.65 4.33
CA PHE A 270 6.00 7.59 4.08
C PHE A 270 5.71 8.44 2.85
N HIS A 271 6.22 9.67 2.85
CA HIS A 271 6.16 10.58 1.71
C HIS A 271 7.25 10.30 0.66
N VAL A 272 8.19 9.42 0.99
CA VAL A 272 9.28 8.98 0.13
C VAL A 272 9.13 7.51 -0.26
N ARG A 273 9.71 7.16 -1.41
CA ARG A 273 9.87 5.78 -1.87
C ARG A 273 11.00 5.10 -1.10
N VAL A 274 11.06 3.77 -1.18
CA VAL A 274 12.24 2.99 -0.79
C VAL A 274 13.45 3.52 -1.55
N ALA A 275 14.58 3.68 -0.86
CA ALA A 275 15.83 4.08 -1.49
C ALA A 275 16.21 3.08 -2.59
N GLU A 276 16.48 3.60 -3.79
CA GLU A 276 16.90 2.80 -4.93
C GLU A 276 18.27 3.34 -5.40
N GLU A 277 19.30 2.48 -5.44
CA GLU A 277 20.59 2.84 -6.07
C GLU A 277 20.46 2.94 -7.61
N ILE A 278 19.44 2.30 -8.20
CA ILE A 278 19.17 2.33 -9.63
C ILE A 278 18.20 3.47 -9.92
N HIS A 279 18.74 4.65 -10.24
CA HIS A 279 17.98 5.72 -10.83
C HIS A 279 17.70 5.36 -12.29
N GLY A 280 16.44 5.07 -12.62
CA GLY A 280 15.96 5.05 -13.99
C GLY A 280 15.95 6.48 -14.55
N ALA A 281 17.12 7.08 -14.72
CA ALA A 281 17.26 8.35 -15.39
C ALA A 281 16.92 8.13 -16.87
N ALA A 282 15.73 8.56 -17.24
CA ALA A 282 15.56 9.17 -18.55
C ALA A 282 16.35 10.49 -18.51
N GLU A 283 17.59 10.46 -18.98
CA GLU A 283 18.20 11.63 -19.63
C GLU A 283 17.73 11.70 -21.08
#